data_AF-A0A2H3IK37-F1
#
_entry.id   AF-A0A2H3IK37-F1
#
_cell.length_a   1.000
_cell.length_b   1.000
_cell.length_c   1.000
_cell.angle_alpha   90.00
_cell.angle_beta   90.00
_cell.angle_gamma   90.00
#
_symmetry.space_group_name_H-M   'P 1'
#
loop_
_entity.id
_entity.type
_entity.pdbx_description
1 polymer ?
#
loop_
_entity_poly.entity_id
_entity_poly.type
_entity_poly.pdbx_seq_one_letter_code
_entity_poly.pdbx_strand_id
1 'polypeptide(L)'
;MRHYGGIYVDMDNGCLESLEPLRYYPAFTTDGGEGPLFVNILGAAPHHPFYEYMTNNIWAYNLFYYPLPYLTVSYNSGRWFFTSMWEKYHDSVNRRNWNLVHSAGEGADQIHTSDAYNKDQLYRVAMESRRGAEPWVFWNEGAGLTWEQWDFSIFHWIGENAAKVIRITVAVTVGLSLLTSLLVWRCCCRGRKVKSNATGGFKSVAALLTPVLSPVLTPAKEKREFFIKKGHDMV
;
A
#
# COMPACT_ATOMS: atom_id res chain seq x y z
N MET A 1 24.91 2.35 16.18
CA MET A 1 23.95 3.38 15.69
C MET A 1 23.39 4.24 16.82
N ARG A 2 22.25 3.95 17.48
CA ARG A 2 21.56 4.91 18.42
C ARG A 2 22.48 5.67 19.38
N HIS A 3 23.29 4.96 20.18
CA HIS A 3 24.14 5.58 21.20
C HIS A 3 25.46 6.11 20.60
N TYR A 4 26.28 5.21 20.05
CA TYR A 4 27.66 5.53 19.65
C TYR A 4 27.81 6.09 18.22
N GLY A 5 26.75 6.11 17.41
CA GLY A 5 26.86 6.38 15.98
C GLY A 5 27.63 5.27 15.27
N GLY A 6 28.57 5.68 14.43
CA GLY A 6 29.51 4.84 13.69
C GLY A 6 29.04 4.49 12.28
N ILE A 7 29.79 3.60 11.64
CA ILE A 7 29.36 2.87 10.45
C ILE A 7 29.29 1.39 10.86
N TYR A 8 28.15 0.76 10.58
CA TYR A 8 27.91 -0.66 10.69
C TYR A 8 27.96 -1.27 9.29
N VAL A 9 28.55 -2.46 9.17
CA VAL A 9 28.74 -3.23 7.94
C VAL A 9 28.55 -4.70 8.30
N ASP A 10 27.69 -5.42 7.59
CA ASP A 10 27.52 -6.87 7.73
C ASP A 10 28.84 -7.61 7.38
N MET A 11 29.05 -8.78 7.97
CA MET A 11 30.32 -9.53 7.84
C MET A 11 30.62 -10.05 6.43
N ASP A 12 29.65 -10.01 5.54
CA ASP A 12 29.73 -10.40 4.14
C ASP A 12 29.99 -9.22 3.19
N ASN A 13 29.97 -7.97 3.65
CA ASN A 13 30.32 -6.81 2.83
C ASN A 13 31.79 -6.42 2.99
N GLY A 14 32.58 -6.64 1.94
CA GLY A 14 33.97 -6.18 1.88
C GLY A 14 34.04 -4.68 1.57
N CYS A 15 35.06 -4.00 2.11
CA CYS A 15 35.36 -2.61 1.77
C CYS A 15 36.33 -2.55 0.59
N LEU A 16 35.96 -1.81 -0.45
CA LEU A 16 36.81 -1.54 -1.62
C LEU A 16 37.59 -0.23 -1.48
N GLU A 17 36.98 0.78 -0.87
CA GLU A 17 37.52 2.13 -0.75
C GLU A 17 37.45 2.64 0.70
N SER A 18 38.14 3.75 0.97
CA SER A 18 38.07 4.43 2.28
C SER A 18 36.66 4.93 2.56
N LEU A 19 36.11 4.59 3.73
CA LEU A 19 34.79 5.05 4.17
C LEU A 19 34.82 6.47 4.79
N GLU A 20 35.99 7.13 4.85
CA GLU A 20 36.13 8.48 5.41
C GLU A 20 35.17 9.53 4.79
N PRO A 21 34.93 9.56 3.46
CA PRO A 21 33.96 10.50 2.87
C PRO A 21 32.52 10.34 3.39
N LEU A 22 32.15 9.14 3.83
CA LEU A 22 30.81 8.85 4.33
C LEU A 22 30.59 9.40 5.76
N ARG A 23 31.66 9.71 6.49
CA ARG A 23 31.58 10.27 7.85
C ARG A 23 31.07 11.71 7.89
N TYR A 24 30.99 12.38 6.74
CA TYR A 24 30.35 13.68 6.59
C TYR A 24 28.82 13.62 6.78
N TYR A 25 28.20 12.48 6.47
CA TYR A 25 26.75 12.33 6.53
C TYR A 25 26.27 12.01 7.97
N PRO A 26 25.36 12.80 8.55
CA PRO A 26 24.89 12.59 9.93
C PRO A 26 24.07 11.33 10.10
N ALA A 27 23.36 10.85 9.07
CA ALA A 27 22.95 9.46 8.96
C ALA A 27 22.78 9.05 7.50
N PHE A 28 23.19 7.83 7.19
CA PHE A 28 23.00 7.24 5.88
C PHE A 28 22.61 5.77 5.96
N THR A 29 22.04 5.27 4.86
CA THR A 29 21.85 3.85 4.57
C THR A 29 22.16 3.61 3.10
N THR A 30 22.26 2.35 2.70
CA THR A 30 22.45 1.95 1.30
C THR A 30 21.11 1.63 0.62
N ASP A 31 20.99 1.97 -0.66
CA ASP A 31 19.76 1.79 -1.45
C ASP A 31 20.08 1.05 -2.75
N GLY A 32 19.54 -0.16 -2.89
CA GLY A 32 19.73 -1.01 -4.07
C GLY A 32 18.84 -0.66 -5.26
N GLY A 33 17.93 0.31 -5.14
CA GLY A 33 17.01 0.67 -6.22
C GLY A 33 15.80 -0.26 -6.41
N GLU A 34 15.66 -1.28 -5.55
CA GLU A 34 14.60 -2.29 -5.59
C GLU A 34 13.40 -1.97 -4.67
N GLY A 35 13.41 -0.80 -4.01
CA GLY A 35 12.32 -0.29 -3.17
C GLY A 35 12.68 -0.27 -1.67
N PRO A 36 12.74 -1.42 -0.98
CA PRO A 36 13.17 -1.46 0.41
C PRO A 36 14.66 -1.12 0.53
N LEU A 37 14.97 -0.24 1.48
CA LEU A 37 16.33 0.12 1.84
C LEU A 37 17.07 -1.09 2.41
N PHE A 38 18.36 -1.16 2.13
CA PHE A 38 19.22 -2.16 2.74
C PHE A 38 19.51 -1.79 4.20
N VAL A 39 19.83 -2.81 4.99
CA VAL A 39 20.16 -2.69 6.43
C VAL A 39 21.52 -3.31 6.77
N ASN A 40 22.24 -3.79 5.77
CA ASN A 40 23.57 -4.37 5.88
C ASN A 40 24.65 -3.32 6.15
N ILE A 41 24.45 -2.10 5.64
CA ILE A 41 25.39 -1.00 5.75
C ILE A 41 24.64 0.23 6.23
N LEU A 42 24.95 0.67 7.45
CA LEU A 42 24.24 1.73 8.16
C LEU A 42 25.24 2.75 8.72
N GLY A 43 24.98 4.05 8.54
CA GLY A 43 25.80 5.14 9.06
C GLY A 43 25.02 6.09 9.96
N ALA A 44 25.64 6.57 11.05
CA ALA A 44 25.06 7.59 11.91
C ALA A 44 26.10 8.36 12.77
N ALA A 45 25.80 9.62 13.03
CA ALA A 45 26.28 10.33 14.21
C ALA A 45 25.70 9.71 15.50
N PRO A 46 26.38 9.81 16.65
CA PRO A 46 25.82 9.43 17.93
C PRO A 46 24.55 10.22 18.24
N HIS A 47 23.55 9.56 18.82
CA HIS A 47 22.25 10.15 19.16
C HIS A 47 21.54 10.83 17.97
N HIS A 48 21.67 10.29 16.76
CA HIS A 48 20.93 10.79 15.60
C HIS A 48 19.42 10.51 15.77
N PRO A 49 18.52 11.51 15.63
CA PRO A 49 17.13 11.37 16.08
C PRO A 49 16.32 10.33 15.30
N PHE A 50 16.67 10.04 14.04
CA PHE A 50 16.11 8.90 13.30
C PHE A 50 16.29 7.55 14.04
N TYR A 51 17.48 7.26 14.58
CA TYR A 51 17.72 5.99 15.27
C TYR A 51 17.02 5.94 16.63
N GLU A 52 16.84 7.08 17.30
CA GLU A 52 16.00 7.17 18.50
C GLU A 52 14.53 6.95 18.17
N TYR A 53 14.01 7.59 17.11
CA TYR A 53 12.66 7.40 16.60
C TYR A 53 12.40 5.93 16.23
N MET A 54 13.24 5.33 15.39
CA MET A 54 13.13 3.93 14.95
C MET A 54 13.09 2.97 16.14
N THR A 55 14.06 3.06 17.06
CA THR A 55 14.13 2.16 18.21
C THR A 55 13.05 2.40 19.25
N ASN A 56 12.54 3.62 19.40
CA ASN A 56 11.37 3.91 20.24
C ASN A 56 10.05 3.38 19.64
N ASN A 57 10.00 3.03 18.35
CA ASN A 57 8.81 2.51 17.66
C ASN A 57 8.85 0.99 17.41
N ILE A 58 9.99 0.31 17.60
CA ILE A 58 10.16 -1.13 17.27
C ILE A 58 9.18 -2.04 18.02
N TRP A 59 8.81 -1.69 19.25
CA TRP A 59 7.87 -2.47 20.07
C TRP A 59 6.48 -2.59 19.42
N ALA A 60 6.02 -1.56 18.71
CA ALA A 60 4.70 -1.55 18.07
C ALA A 60 4.62 -2.50 16.86
N TYR A 61 5.77 -2.79 16.24
CA TYR A 61 5.89 -3.71 15.11
C TYR A 61 6.12 -5.16 15.54
N ASN A 62 6.68 -5.39 16.73
CA ASN A 62 6.83 -6.73 17.31
C ASN A 62 5.50 -7.37 17.79
N LEU A 63 4.37 -6.64 17.71
CA LEU A 63 3.05 -7.13 18.11
C LEU A 63 2.35 -7.99 17.04
N PHE A 64 2.87 -8.00 15.81
CA PHE A 64 2.29 -8.75 14.70
C PHE A 64 3.07 -10.05 14.45
N TYR A 65 2.36 -11.18 14.52
CA TYR A 65 2.87 -12.48 14.12
C TYR A 65 2.29 -12.83 12.74
N TYR A 66 3.14 -12.82 11.71
CA TYR A 66 2.72 -13.22 10.37
C TYR A 66 2.90 -14.73 10.18
N PRO A 67 1.99 -15.41 9.46
CA PRO A 67 2.08 -16.85 9.21
C PRO A 67 3.25 -17.23 8.27
N LEU A 68 3.90 -16.24 7.65
CA LEU A 68 5.05 -16.40 6.77
C LEU A 68 6.29 -15.81 7.49
N PRO A 69 7.28 -16.64 7.86
CA PRO A 69 8.49 -16.19 8.55
C PRO A 69 9.20 -15.00 7.89
N TYR A 70 9.30 -14.96 6.56
CA TYR A 70 9.90 -13.85 5.81
C TYR A 70 9.18 -12.52 6.08
N LEU A 71 7.85 -12.53 6.18
CA LEU A 71 7.07 -11.34 6.52
C LEU A 71 7.31 -10.91 7.97
N THR A 72 7.33 -11.86 8.91
CA THR A 72 7.64 -11.57 10.33
C THR A 72 9.02 -10.94 10.49
N VAL A 73 10.06 -11.49 9.85
CA VAL A 73 11.41 -10.91 9.90
C VAL A 73 11.44 -9.54 9.22
N SER A 74 10.84 -9.41 8.03
CA SER A 74 10.90 -8.16 7.25
C SER A 74 10.12 -7.00 7.88
N TYR A 75 8.94 -7.26 8.45
CA TYR A 75 8.08 -6.22 9.04
C TYR A 75 8.35 -5.90 10.51
N ASN A 76 8.89 -6.82 11.31
CA ASN A 76 9.06 -6.56 12.75
C ASN A 76 10.34 -5.76 13.04
N SER A 77 11.44 -6.06 12.35
CA SER A 77 12.73 -5.38 12.52
C SER A 77 13.63 -5.32 11.27
N GLY A 78 13.30 -6.04 10.19
CA GLY A 78 14.10 -6.10 8.96
C GLY A 78 13.94 -4.91 8.00
N ARG A 79 14.29 -5.12 6.72
CA ARG A 79 14.34 -4.07 5.69
C ARG A 79 13.06 -3.26 5.55
N TRP A 80 11.88 -3.90 5.65
CA TRP A 80 10.60 -3.22 5.45
C TRP A 80 10.22 -2.37 6.65
N PHE A 81 10.49 -2.85 7.88
CA PHE A 81 10.42 -2.03 9.09
C PHE A 81 11.32 -0.80 8.98
N PHE A 82 12.60 -1.00 8.67
CA PHE A 82 13.60 0.06 8.59
C PHE A 82 13.20 1.13 7.55
N THR A 83 12.79 0.70 6.35
CA THR A 83 12.29 1.59 5.29
C THR A 83 11.06 2.37 5.74
N SER A 84 10.09 1.73 6.41
CA SER A 84 8.90 2.42 6.93
C SER A 84 9.25 3.46 7.99
N MET A 85 10.22 3.19 8.87
CA MET A 85 10.70 4.17 9.85
C MET A 85 11.45 5.33 9.18
N TRP A 86 12.26 5.04 8.16
CA TRP A 86 13.00 6.03 7.38
C TRP A 86 12.06 7.02 6.70
N GLU A 87 11.06 6.53 5.99
CA GLU A 87 10.05 7.34 5.29
C GLU A 87 9.22 8.17 6.26
N LYS A 88 8.69 7.55 7.34
CA LYS A 88 7.90 8.26 8.36
C LYS A 88 8.70 9.35 9.07
N TYR A 89 9.97 9.09 9.38
CA TYR A 89 10.84 10.09 10.00
C TYR A 89 11.12 11.23 9.01
N HIS A 90 11.49 10.94 7.76
CA HIS A 90 11.77 11.95 6.74
C HIS A 90 10.55 12.86 6.48
N ASP A 91 9.36 12.29 6.35
CA ASP A 91 8.11 13.04 6.24
C ASP A 91 7.80 13.87 7.52
N SER A 92 8.14 13.38 8.71
CA SER A 92 8.02 14.16 9.95
C SER A 92 8.98 15.35 10.03
N VAL A 93 10.21 15.21 9.50
CA VAL A 93 11.20 16.30 9.40
C VAL A 93 10.70 17.34 8.40
N ASN A 94 10.31 16.90 7.20
CA ASN A 94 9.85 17.80 6.13
C ASN A 94 8.61 18.60 6.56
N ARG A 95 7.65 17.98 7.25
CA ARG A 95 6.48 18.69 7.80
C ARG A 95 6.83 19.66 8.92
N ARG A 96 7.77 19.33 9.81
CA ARG A 96 8.26 20.29 10.82
C ARG A 96 8.91 21.51 10.17
N ASN A 97 9.81 21.28 9.21
CA ASN A 97 10.50 22.35 8.48
C ASN A 97 9.50 23.23 7.70
N TRP A 98 8.56 22.63 6.98
CA TRP A 98 7.49 23.36 6.29
C TRP A 98 6.69 24.26 7.23
N ASN A 99 6.27 23.74 8.39
CA ASN A 99 5.49 24.49 9.37
C ASN A 99 6.29 25.65 9.97
N LEU A 100 7.59 25.48 10.22
CA LEU A 100 8.47 26.54 10.71
C LEU A 100 8.54 27.70 9.70
N VAL A 101 8.78 27.41 8.42
CA VAL A 101 8.83 28.41 7.34
C VAL A 101 7.53 29.21 7.27
N HIS A 102 6.39 28.52 7.26
CA HIS A 102 5.08 29.16 7.11
C HIS A 102 4.61 29.91 8.36
N SER A 103 5.20 29.61 9.53
CA SER A 103 4.93 30.34 10.78
C SER A 103 5.85 31.55 10.98
N ALA A 104 7.01 31.60 10.31
CA ALA A 104 8.02 32.64 10.50
C ALA A 104 7.79 33.92 9.67
N GLY A 105 6.93 33.89 8.66
CA GLY A 105 6.58 35.06 7.84
C GLY A 105 7.66 35.48 6.84
N GLU A 106 7.55 36.71 6.32
CA GLU A 106 8.55 37.30 5.41
C GLU A 106 9.91 37.42 6.12
N GLY A 107 10.86 36.57 5.72
CA GLY A 107 12.17 36.42 6.36
C GLY A 107 12.57 34.96 6.65
N ALA A 108 11.64 34.01 6.54
CA ALA A 108 11.87 32.58 6.81
C ALA A 108 13.03 31.93 6.02
N ASP A 109 13.38 32.46 4.85
CA ASP A 109 14.47 31.97 3.99
C ASP A 109 15.83 31.95 4.75
N GLN A 110 16.08 32.92 5.63
CA GLN A 110 17.34 32.96 6.39
C GLN A 110 17.42 31.94 7.53
N ILE A 111 16.27 31.44 8.02
CA ILE A 111 16.21 30.39 9.05
C ILE A 111 16.74 29.05 8.51
N HIS A 112 16.64 28.80 7.20
CA HIS A 112 17.22 27.61 6.58
C HIS A 112 18.75 27.62 6.55
N THR A 113 19.38 28.80 6.61
CA THR A 113 20.82 28.95 6.38
C THR A 113 21.68 29.08 7.62
N SER A 114 21.09 29.35 8.80
CA SER A 114 21.81 29.50 10.07
C SER A 114 21.40 28.44 11.10
N ASP A 115 22.38 27.65 11.54
CA ASP A 115 22.36 26.81 12.75
C ASP A 115 21.36 25.64 12.85
N ALA A 116 20.62 25.34 11.78
CA ALA A 116 20.01 24.02 11.57
C ALA A 116 21.11 22.97 11.26
N TYR A 117 21.90 22.62 12.28
CA TYR A 117 22.93 21.57 12.20
C TYR A 117 22.29 20.31 11.61
N ASN A 118 22.93 19.76 10.57
CA ASN A 118 22.41 18.79 9.58
C ASN A 118 21.81 17.47 10.15
N LYS A 119 21.82 17.29 11.48
CA LYS A 119 21.47 16.11 12.29
C LYS A 119 20.05 15.52 12.12
N ASP A 120 19.14 16.19 11.40
CA ASP A 120 17.83 15.64 11.05
C ASP A 120 17.78 15.10 9.61
N GLN A 121 18.84 15.31 8.82
CA GLN A 121 18.92 14.92 7.41
C GLN A 121 19.32 13.45 7.25
N LEU A 122 18.69 12.80 6.27
CA LEU A 122 18.86 11.39 5.96
C LEU A 122 19.40 11.23 4.53
N TYR A 123 20.47 10.46 4.37
CA TYR A 123 21.15 10.24 3.09
C TYR A 123 21.04 8.79 2.63
N ARG A 124 20.99 8.58 1.31
CA ARG A 124 21.02 7.24 0.71
C ARG A 124 22.25 7.14 -0.17
N VAL A 125 23.09 6.13 0.08
CA VAL A 125 24.20 5.78 -0.80
C VAL A 125 23.66 4.82 -1.85
N ALA A 126 23.63 5.24 -3.11
CA ALA A 126 23.16 4.41 -4.21
C ALA A 126 24.11 3.21 -4.41
N MET A 127 23.55 2.01 -4.33
CA MET A 127 24.23 0.73 -4.54
C MET A 127 23.36 -0.15 -5.43
N GLU A 128 22.98 0.43 -6.56
CA GLU A 128 22.05 -0.15 -7.53
C GLU A 128 22.53 -1.53 -8.03
N SER A 129 21.62 -2.51 -8.06
CA SER A 129 21.85 -3.88 -8.51
C SER A 129 21.34 -4.15 -9.93
N ARG A 130 20.49 -3.27 -10.49
CA ARG A 130 19.86 -3.48 -11.81
C ARG A 130 20.87 -3.51 -12.96
N ARG A 131 20.53 -4.25 -14.02
CA ARG A 131 21.34 -4.38 -15.24
C ARG A 131 21.64 -3.02 -15.87
N GLY A 132 22.93 -2.71 -16.06
CA GLY A 132 23.39 -1.46 -16.64
C GLY A 132 23.63 -0.33 -15.62
N ALA A 133 23.51 -0.61 -14.33
CA ALA A 133 23.92 0.29 -13.27
C ALA A 133 25.45 0.47 -13.21
N GLU A 134 25.88 1.58 -12.60
CA GLU A 134 27.28 1.80 -12.26
C GLU A 134 27.74 0.84 -11.13
N PRO A 135 29.01 0.39 -11.14
CA PRO A 135 29.52 -0.49 -10.10
C PRO A 135 29.55 0.23 -8.75
N TRP A 136 29.39 -0.53 -7.67
CA TRP A 136 29.48 0.00 -6.31
C TRP A 136 30.90 0.52 -6.03
N VAL A 137 30.97 1.70 -5.40
CA VAL A 137 32.26 2.39 -5.13
C VAL A 137 32.92 1.88 -3.86
N PHE A 138 32.21 1.92 -2.73
CA PHE A 138 32.81 1.70 -1.41
C PHE A 138 32.87 0.24 -0.96
N TRP A 139 32.01 -0.62 -1.50
CA TRP A 139 31.84 -2.00 -1.01
C TRP A 139 31.61 -2.99 -2.15
N ASN A 140 31.82 -4.27 -1.84
CA ASN A 140 31.33 -5.39 -2.63
C ASN A 140 30.39 -6.29 -1.79
N GLU A 141 29.67 -7.18 -2.47
CA GLU A 141 28.90 -8.26 -1.87
C GLU A 141 29.74 -9.54 -1.86
N GLY A 142 29.97 -10.10 -0.67
CA GLY A 142 30.64 -11.37 -0.46
C GLY A 142 29.66 -12.54 -0.41
N ALA A 143 30.15 -13.71 -0.01
CA ALA A 143 29.37 -14.95 0.02
C ALA A 143 28.46 -15.10 1.26
N GLY A 144 27.86 -14.01 1.72
CA GLY A 144 26.82 -14.05 2.73
C GLY A 144 25.46 -14.36 2.11
N LEU A 145 24.59 -14.97 2.91
CA LEU A 145 23.23 -15.30 2.51
C LEU A 145 22.28 -14.39 3.27
N THR A 146 21.29 -13.86 2.56
CA THR A 146 20.13 -13.24 3.20
C THR A 146 19.29 -14.30 3.93
N TRP A 147 18.13 -13.93 4.48
CA TRP A 147 17.29 -14.85 5.24
C TRP A 147 16.66 -15.93 4.35
N GLU A 148 17.31 -17.10 4.25
CA GLU A 148 16.88 -18.20 3.37
C GLU A 148 15.95 -19.19 4.06
N GLN A 149 14.66 -19.13 3.70
CA GLN A 149 13.69 -20.20 3.96
C GLN A 149 12.70 -20.30 2.78
N TRP A 150 11.85 -21.33 2.76
CA TRP A 150 11.00 -21.66 1.60
C TRP A 150 10.10 -20.51 1.10
N ASP A 151 9.67 -19.61 1.98
CA ASP A 151 8.82 -18.48 1.65
C ASP A 151 9.61 -17.29 1.08
N PHE A 152 10.89 -17.13 1.45
CA PHE A 152 11.78 -16.16 0.81
C PHE A 152 11.85 -16.39 -0.71
N SER A 153 12.02 -17.63 -1.17
CA SER A 153 12.06 -17.95 -2.61
C SER A 153 10.80 -17.50 -3.36
N ILE A 154 9.63 -17.56 -2.72
CA ILE A 154 8.36 -17.11 -3.29
C ILE A 154 8.35 -15.58 -3.39
N PHE A 155 8.71 -14.86 -2.33
CA PHE A 155 8.74 -13.39 -2.35
C PHE A 155 9.82 -12.83 -3.27
N HIS A 156 10.99 -13.46 -3.33
CA HIS A 156 12.07 -13.12 -4.26
C HIS A 156 11.61 -13.28 -5.72
N TRP A 157 11.01 -14.43 -6.07
CA TRP A 157 10.44 -14.64 -7.41
C TRP A 157 9.33 -13.63 -7.75
N ILE A 158 8.46 -13.27 -6.78
CA ILE A 158 7.44 -12.23 -6.96
C ILE A 158 8.10 -10.87 -7.22
N GLY A 159 9.20 -10.54 -6.54
CA GLY A 159 9.97 -9.30 -6.74
C GLY A 159 10.55 -9.21 -8.16
N GLU A 160 11.36 -10.20 -8.55
CA GLU A 160 11.94 -10.28 -9.91
C GLU A 160 10.88 -10.24 -11.02
N ASN A 161 9.70 -10.79 -10.76
CA ASN A 161 8.62 -10.93 -11.73
C ASN A 161 7.44 -10.00 -11.47
N ALA A 162 7.60 -8.93 -10.68
CA ALA A 162 6.50 -8.09 -10.20
C ALA A 162 5.58 -7.60 -11.33
N ALA A 163 6.16 -7.12 -12.44
CA ALA A 163 5.39 -6.69 -13.61
C ALA A 163 4.57 -7.82 -14.27
N LYS A 164 5.04 -9.07 -14.23
CA LYS A 164 4.30 -10.24 -14.72
C LYS A 164 3.18 -10.62 -13.74
N VAL A 165 3.49 -10.67 -12.44
CA VAL A 165 2.53 -10.97 -11.37
C VAL A 165 1.37 -9.97 -11.38
N ILE A 166 1.65 -8.68 -11.47
CA ILE A 166 0.62 -7.62 -11.58
C ILE A 166 -0.29 -7.85 -12.78
N ARG A 167 0.27 -8.13 -13.97
CA ARG A 167 -0.53 -8.39 -15.19
C ARG A 167 -1.42 -9.63 -15.04
N ILE A 168 -0.91 -10.71 -14.46
CA ILE A 168 -1.68 -11.94 -14.21
C ILE A 168 -2.81 -11.65 -13.22
N THR A 169 -2.54 -10.99 -12.10
CA THR A 169 -3.55 -10.65 -11.08
C THR A 169 -4.64 -9.73 -11.66
N VAL A 170 -4.29 -8.74 -12.48
CA VAL A 170 -5.27 -7.89 -13.17
C VAL A 170 -6.11 -8.71 -14.16
N ALA A 171 -5.50 -9.59 -14.96
CA ALA A 171 -6.23 -10.43 -15.90
C ALA A 171 -7.20 -11.40 -15.20
N VAL A 172 -6.78 -12.03 -14.10
CA VAL A 172 -7.59 -12.95 -13.30
C VAL A 172 -8.75 -12.22 -12.61
N THR A 173 -8.50 -11.06 -11.99
CA THR A 173 -9.56 -10.29 -11.31
C THR A 173 -10.61 -9.75 -12.28
N VAL A 174 -10.19 -9.22 -13.44
CA VAL A 174 -11.11 -8.82 -14.54
C VAL A 174 -11.89 -10.04 -15.06
N GLY A 175 -11.21 -11.16 -15.29
CA GLY A 175 -11.84 -12.41 -15.75
C GLY A 175 -12.93 -12.90 -14.79
N LEU A 176 -12.64 -12.99 -13.49
CA LEU A 176 -13.60 -13.38 -12.45
C LEU A 176 -14.76 -12.39 -12.32
N SER A 177 -14.51 -11.08 -12.46
CA SER A 177 -15.56 -10.04 -12.43
C SER A 177 -16.52 -10.16 -13.62
N LEU A 178 -16.01 -10.46 -14.82
CA LEU A 178 -16.84 -10.74 -15.99
C LEU A 178 -17.63 -12.05 -15.85
N LEU A 179 -16.98 -13.11 -15.34
CA LEU A 179 -17.60 -14.43 -15.17
C LEU A 179 -18.74 -14.39 -14.14
N THR A 180 -18.53 -13.73 -13.00
CA THR A 180 -19.57 -13.50 -11.99
C THR A 180 -20.71 -12.65 -12.54
N SER A 181 -20.42 -11.57 -13.26
CA SER A 181 -21.44 -10.73 -13.93
C SER A 181 -22.29 -11.51 -14.93
N LEU A 182 -21.67 -12.39 -15.73
CA LEU A 182 -22.37 -13.27 -16.69
C LEU A 182 -23.24 -14.33 -15.99
N LEU A 183 -22.78 -14.88 -14.85
CA LEU A 183 -23.57 -15.81 -14.04
C LEU A 183 -24.79 -15.12 -13.43
N VAL A 184 -24.61 -13.94 -12.84
CA VAL A 184 -25.72 -13.11 -12.31
C VAL A 184 -26.72 -12.78 -13.42
N TRP A 185 -26.25 -12.31 -14.58
CA TRP A 185 -27.10 -12.04 -15.75
C TRP A 185 -27.92 -13.29 -16.16
N ARG A 186 -27.28 -14.46 -16.27
CA ARG A 186 -27.95 -15.71 -16.64
C ARG A 186 -29.01 -16.12 -15.61
N CYS A 187 -28.74 -15.97 -14.32
CA CYS A 187 -29.71 -16.23 -13.25
C CYS A 187 -30.92 -15.28 -13.32
N CYS A 188 -30.68 -13.96 -13.45
CA CYS A 188 -31.74 -12.96 -13.59
C CYS A 188 -32.59 -13.19 -14.86
N CYS A 189 -31.97 -13.54 -15.98
CA CYS A 189 -32.69 -13.83 -17.23
C CYS A 189 -33.50 -15.14 -17.17
N ARG A 190 -33.02 -16.19 -16.48
CA ARG A 190 -33.80 -17.40 -16.20
C ARG A 190 -35.05 -17.07 -15.36
N GLY A 191 -34.89 -16.27 -14.30
CA GLY A 191 -36.01 -15.81 -13.47
C GLY A 191 -37.09 -15.04 -14.25
N ARG A 192 -36.69 -14.19 -15.21
CA ARG A 192 -37.63 -13.49 -16.11
C ARG A 192 -38.41 -14.45 -17.01
N LYS A 193 -37.78 -15.46 -17.61
CA LYS A 193 -38.49 -16.44 -18.47
C LYS A 193 -39.54 -17.25 -17.70
N VAL A 194 -39.26 -17.65 -16.46
CA VAL A 194 -40.23 -18.38 -15.62
C VAL A 194 -41.47 -17.53 -15.30
N LYS A 195 -41.30 -16.26 -14.91
CA LYS A 195 -42.43 -15.35 -14.66
C LYS A 195 -43.26 -15.07 -15.93
N SER A 196 -42.63 -15.00 -17.10
CA SER A 196 -43.30 -14.85 -18.39
C SER A 196 -44.21 -16.03 -18.73
N ASN A 197 -43.77 -17.27 -18.47
CA ASN A 197 -44.59 -18.46 -18.77
C ASN A 197 -45.74 -18.64 -17.76
N ALA A 198 -45.53 -18.33 -16.49
CA ALA A 198 -46.59 -18.37 -15.46
C ALA A 198 -47.75 -17.39 -15.77
N THR A 199 -47.44 -16.24 -16.38
CA THR A 199 -48.46 -15.25 -16.79
C THR A 199 -49.10 -15.53 -18.16
N GLY A 200 -48.51 -16.42 -18.96
CA GLY A 200 -49.13 -16.94 -20.18
C GLY A 200 -50.23 -17.96 -19.92
N GLY A 201 -50.03 -18.87 -18.95
CA GLY A 201 -50.99 -19.95 -18.66
C GLY A 201 -52.38 -19.47 -18.21
N PHE A 202 -52.44 -18.39 -17.42
CA PHE A 202 -53.71 -17.85 -16.92
C PHE A 202 -54.60 -17.19 -17.99
N LYS A 203 -54.05 -16.82 -19.16
CA LYS A 203 -54.84 -16.18 -20.23
C LYS A 203 -55.67 -17.16 -21.05
N SER A 204 -55.40 -18.46 -20.99
CA SER A 204 -56.09 -19.46 -21.83
C SER A 204 -57.38 -20.02 -21.21
N VAL A 205 -57.62 -19.82 -19.91
CA VAL A 205 -58.84 -20.34 -19.22
C VAL A 205 -59.95 -19.29 -19.15
N ALA A 206 -59.59 -18.00 -19.08
CA ALA A 206 -60.56 -16.90 -18.98
C ALA A 206 -61.37 -16.64 -20.27
N ALA A 207 -60.99 -17.24 -21.40
CA ALA A 207 -61.63 -17.01 -22.71
C ALA A 207 -62.82 -17.96 -23.01
N LEU A 208 -63.10 -18.94 -22.14
CA LEU A 208 -64.07 -20.03 -22.40
C LEU A 208 -65.37 -19.96 -21.58
N LEU A 209 -65.56 -18.91 -20.77
CA LEU A 209 -66.73 -18.72 -19.92
C LEU A 209 -67.33 -17.30 -20.03
N THR A 210 -67.86 -16.97 -21.21
CA THR A 210 -69.02 -16.07 -21.31
C THR A 210 -70.02 -16.69 -22.30
N PRO A 211 -71.32 -16.69 -21.98
CA PRO A 211 -72.16 -15.62 -22.51
C PRO A 211 -73.14 -14.99 -21.50
N VAL A 212 -73.24 -13.65 -21.62
CA VAL A 212 -74.49 -12.87 -21.80
C VAL A 212 -75.60 -12.97 -20.73
N LEU A 213 -75.74 -11.91 -19.93
CA LEU A 213 -76.95 -11.06 -19.89
C LEU A 213 -76.69 -9.75 -19.11
N SER A 214 -77.38 -8.68 -19.50
CA SER A 214 -77.36 -7.33 -18.87
C SER A 214 -78.57 -7.19 -17.92
N PRO A 215 -78.98 -6.00 -17.40
CA PRO A 215 -78.34 -4.67 -17.38
C PRO A 215 -78.42 -3.94 -15.99
N VAL A 216 -78.20 -2.61 -15.99
CA VAL A 216 -78.84 -1.58 -15.11
C VAL A 216 -78.06 -1.04 -13.87
N LEU A 217 -78.02 0.30 -13.82
CA LEU A 217 -77.79 1.26 -12.70
C LEU A 217 -76.40 1.50 -12.07
N THR A 218 -75.91 2.72 -12.32
CA THR A 218 -75.03 3.57 -11.51
C THR A 218 -75.71 4.04 -10.20
N PRO A 219 -75.02 4.67 -9.20
CA PRO A 219 -73.75 5.42 -9.23
C PRO A 219 -72.71 4.86 -8.19
N ALA A 220 -71.68 5.54 -7.63
CA ALA A 220 -71.39 6.97 -7.48
C ALA A 220 -69.88 7.35 -7.26
N LYS A 221 -69.60 8.13 -6.20
CA LYS A 221 -68.33 8.73 -5.73
C LYS A 221 -67.41 7.70 -5.04
N GLU A 222 -66.11 7.91 -4.86
CA GLU A 222 -65.41 9.17 -4.55
C GLU A 222 -63.94 9.18 -5.02
N LYS A 223 -63.42 10.36 -5.39
CA LYS A 223 -62.01 10.60 -5.71
C LYS A 223 -61.37 11.37 -4.55
N ARG A 224 -60.24 10.91 -4.01
CA ARG A 224 -59.20 11.79 -3.44
C ARG A 224 -57.80 11.27 -3.74
N GLU A 225 -57.05 12.10 -4.45
CA GLU A 225 -55.61 11.97 -4.67
C GLU A 225 -54.87 12.49 -3.44
N PHE A 226 -53.70 11.93 -3.08
CA PHE A 226 -52.72 12.67 -2.28
C PHE A 226 -51.27 12.30 -2.65
N PHE A 227 -50.64 13.26 -3.33
CA PHE A 227 -49.23 13.68 -3.29
C PHE A 227 -48.11 12.70 -2.89
N ILE A 228 -47.15 12.58 -3.81
CA ILE A 228 -45.77 12.17 -3.54
C ILE A 228 -45.07 13.29 -2.73
N LYS A 229 -44.36 12.92 -1.67
CA LYS A 229 -43.34 13.77 -1.03
C LYS A 229 -42.02 12.99 -0.95
N LYS A 230 -40.90 13.62 -1.33
CA LYS A 230 -39.56 13.02 -1.35
C LYS A 230 -38.61 13.86 -0.49
N GLY A 231 -37.94 13.19 0.44
CA GLY A 231 -36.77 13.62 1.23
C GLY A 231 -36.11 12.32 1.73
N HIS A 232 -34.78 12.11 1.69
CA HIS A 232 -33.75 12.82 2.48
C HIS A 232 -34.13 12.74 3.97
N ASP A 233 -33.37 12.06 4.82
CA ASP A 233 -31.95 12.34 5.09
C ASP A 233 -31.06 11.11 5.36
N MET A 234 -29.75 11.36 5.43
CA MET A 234 -28.71 10.47 5.98
C MET A 234 -28.35 10.90 7.40
N VAL A 235 -28.01 9.93 8.25
CA VAL A 235 -27.23 10.08 9.49
C VAL A 235 -26.16 8.99 9.47
#